data_AF-A0A914LBA1-F1
#
_entry.id   AF-A0A914LBA1-F1
#
_cell.length_a   1.000
_cell.length_b   1.000
_cell.length_c   1.000
_cell.angle_alpha   90.00
_cell.angle_beta   90.00
_cell.angle_gamma   90.00
#
_symmetry.space_group_name_H-M   'P 1'
#
loop_
_entity.id
_entity.type
_entity.pdbx_description
1 polymer ?
#
loop_
_entity_poly.entity_id
_entity_poly.type
_entity_poly.pdbx_seq_one_letter_code
_entity_poly.pdbx_strand_id
1 'polypeptide(L)'
;MILYTPCVYSIYKHRALSCYKFLFFIGIVDMAMLFIHGLATGIYCFTSEMFCSHPNLTFILGTIATGLYCMQTCANIFLALDRCTDSFSTKISDFFFSGTYLFFPILF
;
A
#
# COMPACT_ATOMS: atom_id res chain seq x y z
N MET A 1 11.22 0.17 8.82
CA MET A 1 11.48 1.57 8.39
C MET A 1 12.87 1.72 7.75
N ILE A 2 13.98 1.55 8.48
CA ILE A 2 15.36 1.76 7.94
C ILE A 2 15.72 0.84 6.75
N LEU A 3 15.28 -0.42 6.75
CA LEU A 3 15.54 -1.36 5.65
C LEU A 3 14.69 -1.09 4.40
N TYR A 4 13.65 -0.24 4.51
CA TYR A 4 12.74 0.02 3.39
C TYR A 4 13.20 1.16 2.50
N THR A 5 13.92 2.12 3.07
CA THR A 5 14.58 3.24 2.39
C THR A 5 15.37 2.83 1.13
N PRO A 6 16.26 1.81 1.17
CA PRO A 6 16.96 1.35 -0.03
C PRO A 6 16.05 0.68 -1.07
N CYS A 7 14.98 -0.01 -0.64
CA CYS A 7 14.00 -0.59 -1.56
C CYS A 7 13.25 0.51 -2.32
N VAL A 8 12.76 1.54 -1.63
CA VAL A 8 12.07 2.67 -2.27
C VAL A 8 13.01 3.44 -3.21
N TYR A 9 14.28 3.60 -2.82
CA TYR A 9 15.28 4.25 -3.66
C TYR A 9 15.61 3.46 -4.93
N SER A 10 15.74 2.13 -4.83
CA SER A 10 15.94 1.25 -5.99
C SER A 10 14.75 1.31 -6.95
N ILE A 11 13.54 1.38 -6.39
CA ILE A 11 12.30 1.46 -7.13
C ILE A 11 12.16 2.81 -7.87
N TYR A 12 12.62 3.89 -7.26
CA TYR A 12 12.62 5.22 -7.87
C TYR A 12 13.49 5.30 -9.13
N LYS A 13 14.56 4.49 -9.21
CA LYS A 13 15.48 4.50 -10.35
C LYS A 13 14.89 3.87 -11.63
N HIS A 14 13.85 3.05 -11.52
CA HIS A 14 13.19 2.36 -12.65
C HIS A 14 11.77 2.89 -12.94
N ARG A 15 11.51 4.18 -12.65
CA ARG A 15 10.22 4.87 -12.80
C ARG A 15 9.65 4.96 -14.23
N ALA A 16 10.37 4.48 -15.25
CA ALA A 16 9.96 4.59 -16.65
C ALA A 16 8.82 3.63 -17.05
N LEU A 17 8.49 2.63 -16.23
CA LEU A 17 7.43 1.65 -16.50
C LEU A 17 6.22 1.89 -15.59
N SER A 18 4.99 1.82 -16.12
CA SER A 18 3.73 2.00 -15.37
C SER A 18 3.63 1.09 -14.14
N CYS A 19 4.15 -0.14 -14.25
CA CYS A 19 4.31 -1.12 -13.18
C CYS A 19 5.02 -0.57 -11.92
N TYR A 20 6.02 0.30 -12.11
CA TYR A 20 6.84 0.83 -11.03
C TYR A 20 6.10 1.88 -10.17
N LYS A 21 5.04 2.50 -10.70
CA LYS A 21 4.20 3.44 -9.95
C LYS A 21 3.35 2.73 -8.90
N PHE A 22 2.72 1.61 -9.27
CA PHE A 22 1.92 0.80 -8.35
C PHE A 22 2.79 0.17 -7.27
N LEU A 23 3.98 -0.32 -7.63
CA LEU A 23 4.93 -0.89 -6.67
C LEU A 23 5.37 0.14 -5.60
N PHE A 24 5.60 1.39 -6.02
CA PHE A 24 5.92 2.48 -5.11
C PHE A 24 4.75 2.82 -4.17
N PHE A 25 3.51 2.85 -4.71
CA PHE A 25 2.31 3.11 -3.92
C PHE A 25 2.07 2.01 -2.86
N ILE A 26 2.09 0.74 -3.26
CA ILE A 26 1.97 -0.42 -2.37
C ILE A 26 3.00 -0.31 -1.25
N GLY A 27 4.22 0.11 -1.58
CA GLY A 27 5.28 0.23 -0.61
C GLY A 27 5.10 1.32 0.45
N ILE A 28 4.56 2.48 0.05
CA ILE A 28 4.22 3.54 1.01
C ILE A 28 3.10 3.06 1.95
N VAL A 29 2.07 2.43 1.40
CA VAL A 29 0.94 1.89 2.18
C VAL A 29 1.43 0.83 3.17
N ASP A 30 2.33 -0.05 2.76
CA ASP A 30 2.92 -1.08 3.62
C ASP A 30 3.71 -0.48 4.79
N MET A 31 4.48 0.58 4.54
CA MET A 31 5.19 1.30 5.60
C MET A 31 4.24 1.98 6.58
N ALA A 32 3.17 2.62 6.09
CA ALA A 32 2.16 3.20 6.96
C ALA A 32 1.48 2.13 7.83
N MET A 33 1.16 0.99 7.24
CA MET A 33 0.60 -0.18 7.94
C MET A 33 1.52 -0.70 9.04
N LEU A 34 2.80 -0.94 8.72
CA LEU A 34 3.80 -1.41 9.68
C LEU A 34 4.01 -0.43 10.83
N PHE A 35 3.92 0.87 10.55
CA PHE A 35 4.01 1.90 11.59
C PHE A 35 2.82 1.84 12.54
N ILE A 36 1.60 1.84 12.00
CA ILE A 36 0.36 1.81 12.77
C ILE A 36 0.27 0.51 13.58
N HIS A 37 0.52 -0.62 12.93
CA HIS A 37 0.41 -1.94 13.55
C HIS A 37 1.52 -2.14 14.59
N GLY A 38 2.77 -1.72 14.29
CA GLY A 38 3.88 -1.80 15.22
C GLY A 38 3.68 -0.94 16.47
N LEU A 39 3.18 0.30 16.32
CA LEU A 39 2.84 1.16 17.45
C LEU A 39 1.67 0.59 18.26
N ALA A 40 0.62 0.12 17.58
CA ALA A 40 -0.54 -0.47 18.24
C ALA A 40 -0.13 -1.69 19.07
N THR A 41 0.57 -2.66 18.47
CA THR A 41 1.06 -3.86 19.16
C THR A 41 2.01 -3.51 20.31
N GLY A 42 2.89 -2.51 20.13
CA GLY A 42 3.77 -2.04 21.20
C GLY A 42 2.99 -1.52 22.41
N ILE A 43 1.98 -0.66 22.18
CA ILE A 43 1.12 -0.14 23.24
C ILE A 43 0.36 -1.28 23.94
N TYR A 44 -0.27 -2.19 23.18
CA TYR A 44 -0.99 -3.32 23.77
C TYR A 44 -0.09 -4.25 24.58
N CYS A 45 1.17 -4.42 24.17
CA CYS A 45 2.13 -5.25 24.87
C CYS A 45 2.55 -4.66 26.22
N PHE A 46 2.72 -3.33 26.30
CA PHE A 46 3.05 -2.66 27.56
C PHE A 46 1.89 -2.58 28.54
N THR A 47 0.67 -2.30 28.05
CA THR A 47 -0.45 -2.09 28.96
C THR A 47 -1.14 -3.39 29.37
N SER A 48 -0.80 -4.55 28.78
CA SER A 48 -1.49 -5.84 29.00
C SER A 48 -3.02 -5.70 28.92
N GLU A 49 -3.49 -4.74 28.13
CA GLU A 49 -4.89 -4.40 27.99
C GLU A 49 -5.52 -5.37 27.00
N MET A 50 -6.37 -6.23 27.53
CA MET A 50 -7.34 -6.97 26.74
C MET A 50 -8.29 -5.95 26.06
N PHE A 51 -8.91 -6.35 24.95
CA PHE A 51 -9.86 -5.55 24.14
C PHE A 51 -10.91 -4.76 24.94
N CYS A 52 -11.15 -5.13 26.21
CA CYS A 52 -12.11 -4.54 27.13
C CYS A 52 -11.71 -3.20 27.78
N SER A 53 -10.43 -2.80 27.88
CA SER A 53 -10.09 -1.53 28.57
C SER A 53 -10.36 -0.28 27.73
N HIS A 54 -10.02 -0.30 26.44
CA HIS A 54 -10.16 0.84 25.54
C HIS A 54 -10.73 0.41 24.17
N PRO A 55 -12.01 0.01 24.10
CA PRO A 55 -12.61 -0.58 22.89
C PRO A 55 -12.60 0.38 21.69
N ASN A 56 -12.73 1.69 21.93
CA ASN A 56 -12.76 2.69 20.86
C ASN A 56 -11.42 2.81 20.12
N LEU A 57 -10.30 2.78 20.84
CA LEU A 57 -8.97 2.92 20.23
C LEU A 57 -8.63 1.70 19.39
N THR A 58 -8.90 0.50 19.90
CA THR A 58 -8.67 -0.75 19.17
C THR A 58 -9.54 -0.86 17.93
N PHE A 59 -10.80 -0.42 18.01
CA PHE A 59 -11.71 -0.41 16.86
C PHE A 59 -11.24 0.56 15.76
N ILE A 60 -10.85 1.79 16.11
CA ILE A 60 -10.35 2.79 15.15
C ILE A 60 -9.07 2.29 14.48
N LEU A 61 -8.10 1.77 15.26
CA LEU A 61 -6.84 1.25 14.69
C LEU A 61 -7.09 0.03 13.78
N GLY A 62 -7.98 -0.88 14.19
CA GLY A 62 -8.33 -2.07 13.41
C GLY A 62 -9.03 -1.75 12.09
N THR A 63 -9.95 -0.77 12.09
CA THR A 63 -10.64 -0.33 10.87
C THR A 63 -9.69 0.37 9.89
N ILE A 64 -8.80 1.23 10.38
CA ILE A 64 -7.76 1.87 9.56
C ILE A 64 -6.83 0.82 8.93
N ALA A 65 -6.36 -0.13 9.74
CA ALA A 65 -5.51 -1.22 9.26
C ALA A 65 -6.24 -2.05 8.17
N THR A 66 -7.49 -2.45 8.42
CA THR A 66 -8.27 -3.22 7.44
C THR A 66 -8.49 -2.44 6.14
N GLY A 67 -8.72 -1.12 6.22
CA GLY A 67 -8.83 -0.25 5.06
C GLY A 67 -7.55 -0.18 4.23
N LEU A 68 -6.40 0.01 4.87
CA LEU A 68 -5.09 0.01 4.22
C LEU A 68 -4.78 -1.34 3.57
N TYR A 69 -5.15 -2.45 4.23
CA TYR A 69 -4.97 -3.80 3.69
C TYR A 69 -5.79 -4.01 2.41
N CYS A 70 -7.05 -3.59 2.41
CA CYS A 70 -7.91 -3.67 1.23
C CYS A 70 -7.35 -2.85 0.06
N MET A 71 -6.82 -1.65 0.34
CA MET A 71 -6.19 -0.81 -0.68
C MET A 71 -4.93 -1.48 -1.28
N GLN A 72 -4.14 -2.13 -0.42
CA GLN A 72 -2.93 -2.84 -0.82
C GLN A 72 -3.22 -4.07 -1.68
N THR A 73 -4.24 -4.87 -1.34
CA THR A 73 -4.63 -6.05 -2.12
C THR A 73 -5.19 -5.65 -3.49
N CYS A 74 -6.01 -4.60 -3.55
CA CYS A 74 -6.49 -4.02 -4.82
C CYS A 74 -5.31 -3.62 -5.73
N ALA A 75 -4.33 -2.90 -5.19
CA ALA A 75 -3.16 -2.47 -5.94
C ALA A 75 -2.28 -3.65 -6.43
N ASN A 76 -2.16 -4.71 -5.63
CA ASN A 76 -1.46 -5.93 -6.05
C ASN A 76 -2.19 -6.66 -7.18
N ILE A 77 -3.53 -6.69 -7.18
CA ILE A 77 -4.32 -7.27 -8.27
C ILE A 77 -4.08 -6.47 -9.56
N PHE A 78 -4.09 -5.14 -9.50
CA PHE A 78 -3.75 -4.30 -10.65
C PHE A 78 -2.33 -4.56 -11.18
N LEU A 79 -1.36 -4.73 -10.28
CA LEU A 79 0.01 -5.07 -10.65
C LEU A 79 0.09 -6.43 -11.37
N ALA A 80 -0.65 -7.43 -10.89
CA ALA A 80 -0.71 -8.75 -11.53
C ALA A 80 -1.37 -8.67 -12.93
N LEU A 81 -2.42 -7.86 -13.07
CA LEU A 81 -3.08 -7.63 -14.36
C LEU A 81 -2.15 -6.94 -15.36
N ASP A 82 -1.38 -5.94 -14.93
CA ASP A 82 -0.38 -5.25 -15.77
C ASP A 82 0.67 -6.25 -16.29
N ARG A 83 1.14 -7.18 -15.46
CA ARG A 83 2.08 -8.24 -15.87
C ARG A 83 1.49 -9.29 -16.79
N CYS A 84 0.25 -9.72 -16.55
CA CYS A 84 -0.44 -10.61 -17.48
C CYS A 84 -0.60 -9.92 -18.84
N THR A 85 -1.00 -8.65 -18.84
CA THR A 85 -1.24 -7.86 -20.05
C THR A 85 0.04 -7.61 -20.86
N ASP A 86 1.15 -7.31 -20.20
CA ASP A 86 2.47 -7.21 -20.82
C ASP A 86 2.86 -8.50 -21.57
N SER A 87 2.45 -9.66 -21.03
CA SER A 87 2.65 -10.97 -21.67
C SER A 87 1.74 -11.24 -22.88
N PHE A 88 0.62 -10.52 -23.04
CA PHE A 88 -0.34 -10.72 -24.15
C PHE A 88 -0.24 -9.63 -25.24
N SER A 89 -0.05 -8.35 -24.90
CA SER A 89 0.27 -7.26 -25.85
C SER A 89 0.46 -5.90 -25.14
N THR A 90 1.50 -5.14 -25.51
CA THR A 90 1.89 -3.83 -24.92
C THR A 90 0.84 -2.72 -25.05
N LYS A 91 -0.18 -2.88 -25.92
CA LYS A 91 -1.15 -1.82 -26.29
C LYS A 91 -2.27 -1.59 -25.26
N ILE A 92 -2.56 -2.57 -24.39
CA ILE A 92 -3.64 -2.45 -23.41
C ILE A 92 -3.20 -1.60 -22.20
N SER A 93 -1.90 -1.57 -21.89
CA SER A 93 -1.36 -0.72 -20.81
C SER A 93 -1.51 0.77 -21.14
N ASP A 94 -1.31 1.19 -22.39
CA ASP A 94 -1.54 2.57 -22.84
C ASP A 94 -3.03 2.97 -22.80
N PHE A 95 -3.95 2.03 -23.09
CA PHE A 95 -5.39 2.29 -23.00
C PHE A 95 -5.87 2.46 -21.55
N PHE A 96 -5.32 1.68 -20.62
CA PHE A 96 -5.61 1.83 -19.19
C PHE A 96 -4.97 3.10 -18.61
N PHE A 97 -3.82 3.52 -19.13
CA PHE A 97 -3.06 4.69 -18.65
C PHE A 97 -3.46 6.04 -19.29
N SER A 98 -4.21 6.04 -20.40
CA SER A 98 -4.82 7.25 -20.97
C SER A 98 -5.97 7.81 -20.11
N GLY A 99 -6.49 7.02 -19.16
CA GLY A 99 -7.48 7.42 -18.18
C GLY A 99 -6.87 8.19 -17.00
N THR A 100 -6.43 9.42 -17.26
CA THR A 100 -5.87 10.38 -16.29
C THR A 100 -6.82 10.75 -15.12
N TYR A 101 -7.98 10.10 -14.98
CA TYR A 101 -8.99 10.43 -13.97
C TYR A 101 -8.90 9.62 -12.66
N LEU A 102 -8.09 8.56 -12.55
CA LEU A 102 -8.00 7.77 -11.31
C LEU A 102 -6.84 8.15 -10.38
N PHE A 103 -5.90 8.99 -10.82
CA PHE A 103 -4.66 9.29 -10.09
C PHE A 103 -4.65 10.63 -9.35
N PHE A 104 -5.66 11.48 -9.55
CA PHE A 104 -5.69 12.83 -8.98
C PHE A 104 -5.93 12.91 -7.46
N PRO A 105 -6.63 11.98 -6.77
CA PRO A 105 -6.90 12.14 -5.33
C PRO A 105 -5.93 11.42 -4.38
N ILE A 106 -4.87 10.75 -4.85
CA ILE A 106 -3.96 9.95 -3.98
C ILE A 106 -2.63 10.69 -3.69
N LEU A 107 -2.39 11.84 -4.32
CA LEU A 107 -1.17 12.64 -4.14
C LEU A 107 -1.45 14.09 -3.65
N PHE A 108 -2.60 14.32 -3.00
CA PHE A 108 -2.85 15.48 -2.14
C PHE A 108 -3.51 15.04 -0.85
#